data_AF-A0A957JGV0-F1
#
_entry.id   AF-A0A957JGV0-F1
#
_cell.length_a   1.000
_cell.length_b   1.000
_cell.length_c   1.000
_cell.angle_alpha   90.00
_cell.angle_beta   90.00
_cell.angle_gamma   90.00
#
_symmetry.space_group_name_H-M   'P 1'
#
loop_
_entity.id
_entity.type
_entity.pdbx_description
1 polymer ?
#
loop_
_entity_poly.entity_id
_entity_poly.type
_entity_poly.pdbx_seq_one_letter_code
_entity_poly.pdbx_strand_id
1 'polypeptide(L)'
;MDQEKGKVISRMALALLVILSGLALLPFSGLSAEKLGWEQYAGIYQPILTVEVDRGFPGSAFVFHGSGYPPNALATVYIDGNARGTLFTNGDGTATFLIQSQPTDM
;
A
#
# COMPACT_ATOMS: atom_id res chain seq x y z
N MET A 1 19.65 -30.44 54.18
CA MET A 1 18.67 -29.33 54.16
C MET A 1 18.99 -28.26 53.10
N ASP A 2 20.26 -28.04 52.72
CA ASP A 2 20.61 -27.04 51.68
C ASP A 2 20.34 -27.48 50.22
N GLN A 3 20.49 -28.77 49.91
CA GLN A 3 20.24 -29.32 48.56
C GLN A 3 18.78 -29.15 48.11
N GLU A 4 17.85 -29.26 49.04
CA GLU A 4 16.41 -29.14 48.78
C GLU A 4 16.00 -27.68 48.52
N LYS A 5 16.54 -26.74 49.30
CA LYS A 5 16.31 -25.31 49.12
C LYS A 5 16.82 -24.81 47.75
N GLY A 6 18.01 -25.26 47.32
CA GLY A 6 18.57 -24.88 46.02
C GLY A 6 17.71 -25.35 44.84
N LYS A 7 17.15 -26.55 44.92
CA LYS A 7 16.26 -27.11 43.88
C LYS A 7 14.93 -26.38 43.78
N VAL A 8 14.37 -25.94 44.93
CA VAL A 8 13.15 -25.14 44.98
C VAL A 8 13.38 -23.74 44.41
N ILE A 9 14.49 -23.08 44.77
CA ILE A 9 14.84 -21.74 44.26
C ILE A 9 15.06 -21.78 42.74
N SER A 10 15.76 -22.78 42.22
CA SER A 10 15.98 -22.94 40.78
C SER A 10 14.67 -23.09 40.00
N ARG A 11 13.72 -23.88 40.53
CA ARG A 11 12.38 -24.05 39.94
C ARG A 11 11.57 -22.76 39.96
N MET A 12 11.62 -22.01 41.06
CA MET A 12 10.93 -20.72 41.17
C MET A 12 11.54 -19.68 40.22
N ALA A 13 12.87 -19.63 40.09
CA ALA A 13 13.54 -18.74 39.17
C ALA A 13 13.18 -19.04 37.70
N LEU A 14 13.13 -20.33 37.33
CA LEU A 14 12.71 -20.74 35.99
C LEU A 14 11.25 -20.38 35.72
N ALA A 15 10.35 -20.63 36.68
CA ALA A 15 8.93 -20.28 36.55
C ALA A 15 8.73 -18.77 36.41
N LEU A 16 9.48 -17.97 37.18
CA LEU A 16 9.44 -16.51 37.08
C LEU A 16 9.92 -16.02 35.71
N LEU A 17 10.97 -16.64 35.17
CA LEU A 17 11.53 -16.29 33.86
C LEU A 17 10.54 -16.59 32.73
N VAL A 18 9.81 -17.71 32.81
CA VAL A 18 8.75 -18.07 31.86
C VAL A 18 7.56 -17.11 31.94
N ILE A 19 7.18 -16.66 33.14
CA ILE A 19 6.09 -15.70 33.31
C ILE A 19 6.50 -14.31 32.80
N LEU A 20 7.73 -13.86 33.10
CA LEU A 20 8.23 -12.57 32.62
C LEU A 20 8.36 -12.55 31.09
N SER A 21 8.83 -13.64 30.47
CA SER A 21 8.93 -13.72 29.01
C SER A 21 7.55 -13.70 28.36
N GLY A 22 6.56 -14.39 28.94
CA GLY A 22 5.16 -14.30 28.50
C GLY A 22 4.60 -12.88 28.59
N LEU A 23 4.85 -12.17 29.70
CA LEU A 23 4.41 -10.77 29.87
C LEU A 23 5.09 -9.82 28.88
N ALA A 24 6.38 -10.02 28.58
CA ALA A 24 7.13 -9.20 27.64
C ALA A 24 6.62 -9.30 26.19
N LEU A 25 5.89 -10.38 25.86
CA LEU A 25 5.33 -10.61 24.53
C LEU A 25 3.89 -10.07 24.35
N LEU A 26 3.22 -9.63 25.42
CA LEU A 26 1.87 -9.04 25.37
C LEU A 26 1.72 -7.84 24.40
N PRO A 27 2.66 -6.88 24.29
CA PRO A 27 2.52 -5.80 23.31
C PRO A 27 2.60 -6.28 21.85
N PHE A 28 3.12 -7.48 21.62
CA PHE A 28 3.28 -8.07 20.29
C PHE A 28 2.15 -9.06 19.94
N SER A 29 1.46 -9.63 20.93
CA SER A 29 0.38 -10.61 20.70
C SER A 29 -0.89 -9.99 20.09
N GLY A 30 -1.08 -8.68 20.21
CA GLY A 30 -2.19 -7.93 19.61
C GLY A 30 -1.86 -7.29 18.26
N LEU A 31 -0.60 -7.35 17.82
CA LEU A 31 -0.21 -6.89 16.49
C LEU A 31 -0.54 -8.01 15.51
N SER A 32 -1.74 -7.98 14.93
CA SER A 32 -2.06 -8.75 13.74
C SER A 32 -0.95 -8.53 12.71
N ALA A 33 -0.32 -9.60 12.20
CA ALA A 33 0.68 -9.55 11.11
C ALA A 33 0.19 -8.72 9.90
N GLU A 34 -1.11 -8.58 9.80
CA GLU A 34 -1.85 -7.72 8.90
C GLU A 34 -1.48 -6.23 9.15
N LYS A 35 -1.62 -5.70 10.37
CA LYS A 35 -1.30 -4.28 10.69
C LYS A 35 0.17 -3.90 10.54
N LEU A 36 1.09 -4.87 10.56
CA LEU A 36 2.52 -4.63 10.35
C LEU A 36 2.92 -4.56 8.87
N GLY A 37 1.99 -4.82 7.94
CA GLY A 37 2.30 -5.01 6.53
C GLY A 37 1.78 -3.93 5.61
N TRP A 38 0.50 -3.57 5.69
CA TRP A 38 -0.18 -2.82 4.63
C TRP A 38 -0.37 -1.32 4.87
N GLU A 39 -0.46 -0.85 6.12
CA GLU A 39 -0.57 0.60 6.42
C GLU A 39 0.69 1.36 6.01
N GLN A 40 1.86 0.72 6.07
CA GLN A 40 3.14 1.30 5.61
C GLN A 40 3.25 1.45 4.08
N TYR A 41 2.44 0.74 3.29
CA TYR A 41 2.37 0.91 1.83
C TYR A 41 1.25 1.86 1.41
N ALA A 42 0.29 2.15 2.29
CA ALA A 42 -0.76 3.13 2.06
C ALA A 42 -0.16 4.56 2.13
N GLY A 43 0.35 5.04 1.00
CA GLY A 43 0.90 6.41 0.88
C GLY A 43 2.35 6.51 0.41
N ILE A 44 3.03 5.40 0.07
CA ILE A 44 4.36 5.45 -0.57
C ILE A 44 4.25 6.06 -1.97
N TYR A 45 3.17 5.72 -2.68
CA TYR A 45 2.86 6.29 -3.98
C TYR A 45 1.99 7.53 -3.79
N GLN A 46 2.51 8.68 -4.20
CA GLN A 46 1.77 9.94 -4.27
C GLN A 46 1.48 10.22 -5.76
N PRO A 47 0.45 9.58 -6.34
CA PRO A 47 0.17 9.74 -7.75
C PRO A 47 -0.28 11.17 -8.05
N ILE A 48 0.29 11.75 -9.09
CA ILE A 48 -0.12 13.04 -9.63
C ILE A 48 -0.65 12.80 -11.04
N LEU A 49 -1.76 13.42 -11.39
CA LEU A 49 -2.31 13.43 -12.73
C LEU A 49 -2.49 14.87 -13.19
N THR A 50 -1.94 15.20 -14.35
CA THR A 50 -2.04 16.53 -14.96
C THR A 50 -2.57 16.40 -16.39
N VAL A 51 -3.17 17.47 -16.89
CA VAL A 51 -3.68 17.57 -18.26
C VAL A 51 -3.26 18.91 -18.84
N GLU A 52 -2.86 18.93 -20.11
CA GLU A 52 -2.41 20.16 -20.76
C GLU A 52 -3.56 21.16 -21.00
N VAL A 53 -4.72 20.64 -21.37
CA VAL A 53 -5.95 21.40 -21.62
C VAL A 53 -7.10 20.66 -20.96
N ASP A 54 -7.93 21.33 -20.17
CA ASP A 54 -9.01 20.70 -19.39
C ASP A 54 -10.40 20.88 -20.03
N ARG A 55 -10.49 21.58 -21.17
CA ARG A 55 -11.74 21.85 -21.90
C ARG A 55 -11.53 21.85 -23.41
N GLY A 56 -12.53 21.39 -24.15
CA GLY A 56 -12.49 21.38 -25.62
C GLY A 56 -13.87 21.16 -26.21
N PHE A 57 -13.97 21.33 -27.53
CA PHE A 57 -15.18 20.97 -28.27
C PHE A 57 -15.37 19.44 -28.30
N PRO A 58 -16.59 18.95 -28.52
CA PRO A 58 -16.82 17.53 -28.80
C PRO A 58 -15.93 17.04 -29.96
N GLY A 59 -15.31 15.87 -29.81
CA GLY A 59 -14.31 15.35 -30.74
C GLY A 59 -12.86 15.79 -30.48
N SER A 60 -12.62 16.65 -29.48
CA SER A 60 -11.26 17.07 -29.09
C SER A 60 -10.46 15.93 -28.46
N ALA A 61 -9.14 16.02 -28.58
CA ALA A 61 -8.18 15.16 -27.92
C ALA A 61 -7.55 15.85 -26.69
N PHE A 62 -7.29 15.07 -25.64
CA PHE A 62 -6.71 15.51 -24.38
C PHE A 62 -5.52 14.63 -24.03
N VAL A 63 -4.40 15.25 -23.67
CA VAL A 63 -3.17 14.56 -23.26
C VAL A 63 -3.05 14.66 -21.74
N PHE A 64 -3.00 13.49 -21.11
CA PHE A 64 -2.79 13.36 -19.67
C PHE A 64 -1.40 12.83 -19.38
N HIS A 65 -0.76 13.44 -18.38
CA HIS A 65 0.54 13.03 -17.85
C HIS A 65 0.37 12.67 -16.39
N GLY A 66 0.69 11.42 -16.06
CA GLY A 66 0.67 10.95 -14.69
C GLY A 66 2.04 10.48 -14.21
N SER A 67 2.28 10.64 -12.92
CA SER A 67 3.55 10.32 -12.25
C SER A 67 3.30 9.82 -10.83
N GLY A 68 4.35 9.25 -10.21
CA GLY A 68 4.26 8.73 -8.84
C GLY A 68 3.50 7.41 -8.73
N TYR A 69 3.29 6.72 -9.85
CA TYR A 69 2.68 5.39 -9.88
C TYR A 69 3.73 4.29 -9.59
N PRO A 70 3.28 3.06 -9.27
CA PRO A 70 4.18 1.92 -9.27
C PRO A 70 4.86 1.78 -10.65
N PRO A 71 6.20 1.62 -10.72
CA PRO A 71 6.91 1.50 -11.99
C PRO A 71 6.67 0.14 -12.64
N ASN A 72 6.66 0.10 -13.98
CA ASN A 72 6.44 -1.12 -14.79
C ASN A 72 5.16 -1.90 -14.43
N ALA A 73 4.11 -1.18 -14.01
CA ALA A 73 2.86 -1.78 -13.53
C ALA A 73 1.72 -1.54 -14.53
N LEU A 74 0.78 -2.49 -14.60
CA LEU A 74 -0.44 -2.34 -15.39
C LEU A 74 -1.38 -1.34 -14.70
N ALA A 75 -1.75 -0.27 -15.40
CA ALA A 75 -2.71 0.72 -14.99
C ALA A 75 -3.98 0.64 -15.85
N THR A 76 -5.14 0.90 -15.26
CA THR A 76 -6.43 0.98 -15.95
C THR A 76 -6.92 2.42 -15.94
N VAL A 77 -7.29 2.93 -17.11
CA VAL A 77 -7.85 4.28 -17.26
C VAL A 77 -9.36 4.21 -17.10
N TYR A 78 -9.90 4.99 -16.18
CA TYR A 78 -11.34 5.13 -15.97
C TYR A 78 -11.78 6.55 -16.33
N ILE A 79 -12.93 6.64 -17.02
CA ILE A 79 -13.64 7.91 -17.25
C ILE A 79 -15.08 7.70 -16.81
N ASP A 80 -15.55 8.54 -15.90
CA ASP A 80 -16.89 8.45 -15.29
C ASP A 80 -17.19 7.05 -14.72
N GLY A 81 -16.18 6.44 -14.08
CA GLY A 81 -16.27 5.10 -13.50
C GLY A 81 -16.20 3.95 -14.51
N ASN A 82 -16.14 4.22 -15.81
CA ASN A 82 -16.06 3.19 -16.86
C ASN A 82 -14.63 3.00 -17.33
N ALA A 83 -14.19 1.74 -17.44
CA ALA A 83 -12.88 1.41 -17.98
C ALA A 83 -12.80 1.79 -19.47
N ARG A 84 -11.78 2.58 -19.84
CA ARG A 84 -11.53 3.01 -21.23
C ARG A 84 -10.35 2.28 -21.87
N GLY A 85 -9.47 1.72 -21.06
CA GLY A 85 -8.33 0.96 -21.53
C GLY A 85 -7.30 0.71 -20.44
N THR A 86 -6.20 0.09 -20.83
CA THR A 86 -5.08 -0.21 -19.94
C THR A 86 -3.76 0.19 -20.59
N LEU A 87 -2.79 0.60 -19.79
CA LEU A 87 -1.41 0.84 -20.20
C LEU A 87 -0.44 0.41 -19.11
N PHE A 88 0.83 0.24 -19.47
CA PHE A 88 1.89 0.08 -18.48
C PHE A 88 2.49 1.44 -18.12
N THR A 89 2.76 1.65 -16.84
CA THR A 89 3.66 2.71 -16.39
C THR A 89 5.09 2.34 -16.79
N ASN A 90 5.94 3.33 -17.04
CA ASN A 90 7.35 3.08 -17.33
C ASN A 90 8.16 2.82 -16.06
N GLY A 91 9.47 2.63 -16.21
CA GLY A 91 10.40 2.37 -15.10
C GLY A 91 10.49 3.50 -14.06
N ASP A 92 10.08 4.71 -14.43
CA ASP A 92 10.06 5.89 -13.54
C ASP A 92 8.70 6.07 -12.85
N GLY A 93 7.74 5.16 -13.06
CA GLY A 93 6.39 5.28 -12.49
C GLY A 93 5.57 6.38 -13.16
N THR A 94 5.85 6.67 -14.44
CA THR A 94 5.12 7.66 -15.24
C THR A 94 4.29 7.00 -16.34
N ALA A 95 3.27 7.71 -16.80
CA ALA A 95 2.33 7.28 -17.80
C ALA A 95 1.80 8.48 -18.60
N THR A 96 1.74 8.35 -19.92
CA THR A 96 1.09 9.33 -20.80
C THR A 96 -0.02 8.62 -21.57
N PHE A 97 -1.21 9.21 -21.59
CA PHE A 97 -2.33 8.66 -22.35
C PHE A 97 -3.14 9.77 -23.01
N LEU A 98 -3.68 9.44 -24.18
CA LEU A 98 -4.50 10.33 -25.00
C LEU A 98 -5.95 9.89 -24.91
N ILE A 99 -6.83 10.82 -24.58
CA ILE A 99 -8.28 10.62 -24.56
C ILE A 99 -8.90 11.44 -25.67
N GLN A 100 -9.72 10.81 -26.51
CA GLN A 100 -10.56 11.49 -27.48
C GLN A 100 -11.98 11.57 -26.92
N SER A 101 -12.51 12.78 -26.85
CA SER A 101 -13.95 12.96 -26.59
C SER A 101 -14.74 12.49 -27.81
N GLN A 102 -15.97 12.02 -27.57
CA GLN A 102 -16.85 11.64 -28.67
C GLN A 102 -17.31 12.90 -29.40
N PRO A 103 -17.42 12.86 -30.75
CA PRO A 103 -18.18 13.86 -31.47
C PRO A 103 -19.62 13.85 -30.94
N THR A 104 -20.25 15.01 -30.79
CA THR A 104 -21.71 15.03 -30.65
C THR A 104 -22.28 14.58 -31.98
N ASP A 105 -22.99 13.45 -32.01
CA ASP A 105 -23.87 13.16 -33.14
C ASP A 105 -24.86 14.33 -33.25
N MET A 106 -24.75 15.10 -34.34
CA MET A 106 -25.69 16.16 -34.70
C MET A 106 -26.76 15.60 -35.64
#